data_AF-A0A9L0SFZ3-F1
#
_entry.id   AF-A0A9L0SFZ3-F1
#
_cell.length_a   1.000
_cell.length_b   1.000
_cell.length_c   1.000
_cell.angle_alpha   90.00
_cell.angle_beta   90.00
_cell.angle_gamma   90.00
#
_symmetry.space_group_name_H-M   'P 1'
#
loop_
_entity.id
_entity.type
_entity.pdbx_description
1 polymer ?
#
loop_
_entity_poly.entity_id
_entity_poly.type
_entity_poly.pdbx_seq_one_letter_code
_entity_poly.pdbx_strand_id
1 'polypeptide(L)'
;MPPKKDIPVKKPAGPPISKPAAKPAAPAAPPAKPKPEPAPAVPPVIPVPPAPQKTQEPPIDLSKVVIEFNKDQLEEFKEAFELYDRVGDGKIQFSQCGDVMRALGQNPTNAEDQTAEFKEAFQLFDRTGDGKILYSQCGDVMRALGQNPTNAEVLKVLGNPKSDEMNVKVLDFEHFLPMLQTVAKNKDQGTYEDYVEGLRVFDKEGNGTVMGAEIRHVLVTLGEKMTEEEVEMLVAGHEDSNGCINYEAFVRHILSG
;
A
#
# COMPACT_ATOMS: atom_id res chain seq x y z
N MET A 1 14.01 -68.23 -30.10
CA MET A 1 13.90 -66.76 -30.25
C MET A 1 13.77 -66.15 -28.86
N PRO A 2 14.29 -64.94 -28.58
CA PRO A 2 15.66 -64.45 -28.75
C PRO A 2 16.32 -64.09 -27.38
N PRO A 3 17.64 -63.89 -27.29
CA PRO A 3 18.31 -63.43 -26.08
C PRO A 3 18.58 -61.90 -26.10
N LYS A 4 18.42 -61.23 -24.95
CA LYS A 4 18.99 -59.90 -24.64
C LYS A 4 19.36 -59.92 -23.15
N LYS A 5 20.61 -60.21 -22.81
CA LYS A 5 21.80 -59.33 -22.68
C LYS A 5 21.81 -58.57 -21.35
N ASP A 6 22.58 -59.12 -20.41
CA ASP A 6 22.97 -58.57 -19.12
C ASP A 6 23.81 -57.29 -19.23
N ILE A 7 23.61 -56.43 -18.24
CA ILE A 7 24.29 -55.15 -18.01
C ILE A 7 25.55 -55.42 -17.15
N PRO A 8 26.77 -55.01 -17.58
CA PRO A 8 27.94 -55.09 -16.71
C PRO A 8 28.17 -53.79 -15.93
N VAL A 9 28.28 -53.96 -14.61
CA VAL A 9 28.62 -52.97 -13.57
C VAL A 9 30.05 -52.45 -13.76
N LYS A 10 30.24 -51.12 -13.74
CA LYS A 10 31.57 -50.47 -13.74
C LYS A 10 31.97 -50.01 -12.33
N LYS A 11 33.15 -50.44 -11.90
CA LYS A 11 33.87 -50.13 -10.64
C LYS A 11 34.26 -48.64 -10.52
N PRO A 12 34.45 -48.11 -9.29
CA PRO A 12 34.85 -46.72 -9.06
C PRO A 12 36.36 -46.50 -9.18
N ALA A 13 36.77 -45.33 -9.70
CA ALA A 13 38.16 -44.90 -9.82
C ALA A 13 38.53 -43.94 -8.66
N GLY A 14 39.66 -44.20 -8.01
CA GLY A 14 40.23 -43.37 -6.95
C GLY A 14 40.96 -42.11 -7.45
N PRO A 15 41.38 -41.21 -6.54
CA PRO A 15 41.90 -39.89 -6.89
C PRO A 15 43.42 -39.89 -7.17
N PRO A 16 43.95 -39.08 -8.10
CA PRO A 16 45.39 -38.94 -8.30
C PRO A 16 46.02 -37.80 -7.47
N ILE A 17 47.25 -38.07 -7.02
CA ILE A 17 48.15 -37.27 -6.16
C ILE A 17 49.01 -36.29 -6.99
N SER A 18 49.46 -35.20 -6.38
CA SER A 18 50.14 -34.02 -6.96
C SER A 18 51.71 -34.03 -6.97
N LYS A 19 52.29 -33.10 -7.76
CA LYS A 19 53.66 -32.45 -7.76
C LYS A 19 54.74 -32.99 -8.75
N PRO A 20 55.83 -32.23 -9.11
CA PRO A 20 56.29 -30.88 -8.69
C PRO A 20 56.70 -29.88 -9.83
N ALA A 21 57.05 -28.65 -9.42
CA ALA A 21 57.43 -27.48 -10.22
C ALA A 21 58.91 -27.41 -10.69
N ALA A 22 59.19 -26.58 -11.70
CA ALA A 22 60.53 -26.02 -11.98
C ALA A 22 60.48 -24.62 -12.65
N LYS A 23 61.33 -23.71 -12.14
CA LYS A 23 61.82 -22.38 -12.62
C LYS A 23 63.36 -22.42 -12.40
N PRO A 24 64.24 -21.44 -12.76
CA PRO A 24 64.21 -20.28 -13.68
C PRO A 24 65.44 -20.21 -14.64
N ALA A 25 65.43 -19.27 -15.60
CA ALA A 25 66.65 -18.63 -16.12
C ALA A 25 66.38 -17.19 -16.58
N ALA A 26 67.33 -16.29 -16.31
CA ALA A 26 67.38 -14.85 -16.63
C ALA A 26 68.84 -14.52 -17.07
N PRO A 27 69.24 -13.28 -17.41
CA PRO A 27 68.58 -12.19 -18.15
C PRO A 27 69.43 -11.71 -19.36
N ALA A 28 68.88 -10.88 -20.25
CA ALA A 28 69.66 -10.00 -21.14
C ALA A 28 69.07 -8.59 -21.16
N ALA A 29 69.97 -7.60 -21.21
CA ALA A 29 69.80 -6.17 -20.96
C ALA A 29 69.03 -5.42 -22.09
N PRO A 30 68.63 -4.15 -21.87
CA PRO A 30 67.51 -3.51 -22.57
C PRO A 30 67.91 -2.76 -23.84
N PRO A 31 67.05 -2.67 -24.86
CA PRO A 31 67.19 -1.66 -25.90
C PRO A 31 66.55 -0.32 -25.48
N ALA A 32 67.14 0.74 -26.03
CA ALA A 32 66.93 2.14 -25.70
C ALA A 32 65.51 2.68 -25.99
N LYS A 33 65.16 3.72 -25.22
CA LYS A 33 63.88 4.43 -25.17
C LYS A 33 63.36 4.88 -26.55
N PRO A 34 62.10 4.57 -26.90
CA PRO A 34 61.37 5.30 -27.91
C PRO A 34 61.04 6.72 -27.43
N LYS A 35 61.12 7.67 -28.36
CA LYS A 35 60.76 9.10 -28.26
C LYS A 35 59.33 9.28 -27.73
N PRO A 36 59.03 10.31 -26.91
CA PRO A 36 57.70 10.49 -26.35
C PRO A 36 56.67 10.72 -27.45
N GLU A 37 55.71 9.81 -27.51
CA GLU A 37 54.49 9.92 -28.31
C GLU A 37 53.61 11.03 -27.68
N PRO A 38 53.00 11.92 -28.48
CA PRO A 38 52.15 12.98 -27.95
C PRO A 38 50.98 12.36 -27.19
N ALA A 39 50.68 12.91 -26.01
CA ALA A 39 49.56 12.50 -25.18
C ALA A 39 48.27 12.41 -26.01
N PRO A 40 47.42 11.39 -25.80
CA PRO A 40 46.14 11.34 -26.48
C PRO A 40 45.35 12.60 -26.12
N ALA A 41 44.82 13.26 -27.14
CA ALA A 41 43.97 14.43 -26.99
C ALA A 41 42.89 14.12 -25.96
N VAL A 42 42.77 14.97 -24.94
CA VAL A 42 41.64 14.97 -24.02
C VAL A 42 40.38 15.05 -24.90
N PRO A 43 39.41 14.13 -24.78
CA PRO A 43 38.14 14.29 -25.49
C PRO A 43 37.55 15.65 -25.10
N PRO A 44 36.84 16.34 -26.01
CA PRO A 44 36.21 17.61 -25.67
C PRO A 44 35.34 17.38 -24.45
N VAL A 45 35.52 18.22 -23.42
CA VAL A 45 34.64 18.28 -22.27
C VAL A 45 33.25 18.59 -22.83
N ILE A 46 32.40 17.57 -22.93
CA ILE A 46 30.97 17.76 -23.12
C ILE A 46 30.52 18.59 -21.92
N PRO A 47 29.87 19.75 -22.10
CA PRO A 47 29.34 20.50 -20.97
C PRO A 47 28.47 19.55 -20.16
N VAL A 48 28.82 19.33 -18.90
CA VAL A 48 27.96 18.62 -17.96
C VAL A 48 26.64 19.40 -17.96
N PRO A 49 25.49 18.77 -18.30
CA PRO A 49 24.21 19.45 -18.19
C PRO A 49 24.07 19.95 -16.74
N PRO A 50 23.59 21.19 -16.51
CA PRO A 50 23.41 21.69 -15.16
C PRO A 50 22.54 20.70 -14.39
N ALA A 51 22.95 20.38 -13.16
CA ALA A 51 22.19 19.53 -12.25
C ALA A 51 20.71 19.96 -12.24
N PRO A 52 19.74 19.02 -12.20
CA PRO A 52 18.34 19.38 -12.14
C PRO A 52 18.12 20.31 -10.95
N GLN A 53 17.77 21.56 -11.26
CA GLN A 53 17.36 22.53 -10.26
C GLN A 53 16.17 21.93 -9.51
N LYS A 54 16.20 21.95 -8.18
CA LYS A 54 15.05 21.58 -7.34
C LYS A 54 13.84 22.33 -7.87
N THR A 55 12.89 21.62 -8.47
CA THR A 55 11.60 22.16 -8.85
C THR A 55 10.95 22.66 -7.56
N GLN A 56 10.90 23.97 -7.39
CA GLN A 56 10.14 24.59 -6.32
C GLN A 56 8.67 24.36 -6.68
N GLU A 57 7.96 23.57 -5.86
CA GLU A 57 6.54 23.32 -6.05
C GLU A 57 5.78 24.66 -6.10
N PRO A 58 4.77 24.80 -6.97
CA PRO A 58 4.03 26.04 -7.07
C PRO A 58 3.38 26.38 -5.72
N PRO A 59 3.35 27.67 -5.31
CA PRO A 59 2.70 28.08 -4.07
C PRO A 59 1.24 27.62 -4.08
N ILE A 60 0.83 26.92 -3.03
CA ILE A 60 -0.55 26.47 -2.86
C ILE A 60 -1.42 27.72 -2.75
N ASP A 61 -2.25 27.98 -3.76
CA ASP A 61 -3.21 29.08 -3.79
C ASP A 61 -4.45 28.73 -2.95
N LEU A 62 -4.34 28.95 -1.64
CA LEU A 62 -5.38 28.69 -0.64
C LEU A 62 -6.67 29.49 -0.88
N SER A 63 -6.62 30.57 -1.69
CA SER A 63 -7.77 31.41 -2.04
C SER A 63 -8.87 30.67 -2.82
N LYS A 64 -8.52 29.51 -3.41
CA LYS A 64 -9.43 28.70 -4.24
C LYS A 64 -10.06 27.52 -3.49
N VAL A 65 -9.65 27.27 -2.25
CA VAL A 65 -10.23 26.21 -1.41
C VAL A 65 -11.35 26.84 -0.58
N VAL A 66 -12.59 26.77 -1.09
CA VAL A 66 -13.78 27.16 -0.32
C VAL A 66 -14.26 25.93 0.44
N ILE A 67 -13.90 25.85 1.72
CA ILE A 67 -14.50 24.87 2.65
C ILE A 67 -15.72 25.56 3.27
N GLU A 68 -16.92 25.13 2.89
CA GLU A 68 -18.16 25.61 3.50
C GLU A 68 -18.41 24.86 4.81
N PHE A 69 -18.13 25.51 5.93
CA PHE A 69 -18.47 25.01 7.27
C PHE A 69 -19.92 25.36 7.61
N ASN A 70 -20.63 24.48 8.29
CA ASN A 70 -21.95 24.82 8.85
C ASN A 70 -21.78 25.80 10.05
N LYS A 71 -22.89 26.38 10.54
CA LYS A 71 -22.83 27.35 11.65
C LYS A 71 -22.23 26.80 12.93
N ASP A 72 -22.56 25.57 13.30
CA ASP A 72 -22.07 24.91 14.51
C ASP A 72 -20.57 24.64 14.40
N GLN A 73 -20.10 24.18 13.23
CA GLN A 73 -18.67 24.00 12.97
C GLN A 73 -17.91 25.33 13.02
N LEU A 74 -18.47 26.40 12.45
CA LEU A 74 -17.84 27.72 12.48
C LEU A 74 -17.77 28.30 13.90
N GLU A 75 -18.74 27.99 14.75
CA GLU A 75 -18.77 28.38 16.16
C GLU A 75 -17.73 27.60 16.96
N GLU A 76 -17.61 26.29 16.74
CA GLU A 76 -16.57 25.43 17.34
C GLU A 76 -15.16 25.88 16.94
N PHE A 77 -14.94 26.17 15.65
CA PHE A 77 -13.68 26.73 15.16
C PHE A 77 -13.37 28.09 15.79
N LYS A 78 -14.38 28.95 15.99
CA LYS A 78 -14.21 30.26 16.63
C LYS A 78 -13.83 30.12 18.10
N GLU A 79 -14.50 29.27 18.85
CA GLU A 79 -14.17 29.03 20.27
C GLU A 79 -12.75 28.48 20.43
N ALA A 80 -12.38 27.51 19.58
CA ALA A 80 -11.02 26.99 19.57
C ALA A 80 -9.99 28.03 19.11
N PHE A 81 -10.35 28.95 18.21
CA PHE A 81 -9.45 30.04 17.80
C PHE A 81 -9.24 31.07 18.92
N GLU A 82 -10.30 31.46 19.63
CA GLU A 82 -10.22 32.39 20.77
C GLU A 82 -9.39 31.84 21.94
N LEU A 83 -9.39 30.52 22.16
CA LEU A 83 -8.55 29.89 23.18
C LEU A 83 -7.04 30.07 22.92
N TYR A 84 -6.64 30.20 21.66
CA TYR A 84 -5.23 30.27 21.24
C TYR A 84 -4.80 31.68 20.79
N ASP A 85 -5.74 32.53 20.36
CA ASP A 85 -5.55 33.96 20.13
C ASP A 85 -5.53 34.73 21.47
N ARG A 86 -4.46 34.52 22.24
CA ARG A 86 -4.25 35.17 23.54
C ARG A 86 -4.14 36.69 23.46
N VAL A 87 -3.89 37.23 22.27
CA VAL A 87 -3.69 38.67 22.03
C VAL A 87 -4.99 39.34 21.56
N GLY A 88 -5.96 38.55 21.09
CA GLY A 88 -7.27 39.02 20.63
C GLY A 88 -7.21 39.81 19.32
N ASP A 89 -6.20 39.57 18.49
CA ASP A 89 -6.00 40.28 17.22
C ASP A 89 -6.66 39.58 16.03
N GLY A 90 -7.37 38.49 16.29
CA GLY A 90 -8.01 37.64 15.30
C GLY A 90 -7.00 36.80 14.52
N LYS A 91 -5.78 36.59 15.02
CA LYS A 91 -4.73 35.81 14.34
C LYS A 91 -4.01 34.86 15.29
N ILE A 92 -3.91 33.59 14.88
CA ILE A 92 -3.03 32.62 15.52
C ILE A 92 -1.80 32.38 14.64
N GLN A 93 -0.69 31.94 15.24
CA GLN A 93 0.48 31.52 14.46
C GLN A 93 0.18 30.23 13.70
N PHE A 94 0.79 30.04 12.53
CA PHE A 94 0.63 28.81 11.74
C PHE A 94 0.98 27.54 12.53
N SER A 95 1.96 27.60 13.43
CA SER A 95 2.31 26.52 14.35
C SER A 95 1.19 26.17 15.34
N GLN A 96 0.30 27.11 15.65
CA GLN A 96 -0.83 26.93 16.57
C GLN A 96 -2.09 26.43 15.84
N CYS A 97 -2.15 26.53 14.51
CA CYS A 97 -3.25 25.96 13.73
C CYS A 97 -3.37 24.45 13.94
N GLY A 98 -2.24 23.74 14.04
CA GLY A 98 -2.22 22.32 14.34
C GLY A 98 -2.78 21.99 15.74
N ASP A 99 -2.47 22.82 16.73
CA ASP A 99 -2.98 22.67 18.11
C ASP A 99 -4.48 22.95 18.19
N VAL A 100 -4.96 23.98 17.49
CA VAL A 100 -6.40 24.32 17.39
C VAL A 100 -7.18 23.19 16.74
N MET A 101 -6.70 22.66 15.61
CA MET A 101 -7.34 21.55 14.93
C MET A 101 -7.35 20.29 15.83
N ARG A 102 -6.24 19.98 16.51
CA ARG A 102 -6.15 18.86 17.47
C ARG A 102 -7.11 19.01 18.64
N ALA A 103 -7.29 20.23 19.16
CA ALA A 103 -8.25 20.51 20.22
C ALA A 103 -9.71 20.30 19.79
N LEU A 104 -10.00 20.44 18.49
CA LEU A 104 -11.31 20.19 17.89
C LEU A 104 -11.53 18.71 17.53
N GLY A 105 -10.65 17.81 17.97
CA GLY A 105 -10.71 16.39 17.61
C GLY A 105 -10.38 16.11 16.14
N GLN A 106 -10.01 17.13 15.36
CA GLN A 106 -9.36 16.94 14.07
C GLN A 106 -7.89 16.67 14.34
N ASN A 107 -7.37 15.49 13.99
CA ASN A 107 -5.95 15.22 14.17
C ASN A 107 -5.21 15.50 12.85
N PRO A 108 -4.82 16.76 12.52
CA PRO A 108 -3.90 16.99 11.42
C PRO A 108 -2.55 16.48 11.89
N THR A 109 -2.29 15.22 11.64
CA THR A 109 -0.93 14.70 11.66
C THR A 109 -0.11 15.56 10.72
N ASN A 110 1.04 16.07 11.18
CA ASN A 110 2.03 16.59 10.25
C ASN A 110 2.25 15.52 9.17
N ALA A 111 2.43 15.91 7.92
CA ALA A 111 2.59 14.93 6.83
C ALA A 111 3.67 13.87 7.14
N GLU A 112 4.68 14.24 7.92
CA GLU A 112 5.72 13.35 8.45
C GLU A 112 5.19 12.31 9.46
N ASP A 113 4.35 12.73 10.42
CA ASP A 113 3.73 11.85 11.41
C ASP A 113 2.73 10.88 10.73
N GLN A 114 1.95 11.37 9.78
CA GLN A 114 1.00 10.53 9.02
C GLN A 114 1.74 9.47 8.20
N THR A 115 2.86 9.87 7.57
CA THR A 115 3.69 8.94 6.80
C THR A 115 4.34 7.89 7.71
N ALA A 116 4.70 8.26 8.94
CA ALA A 116 5.22 7.32 9.94
C ALA A 116 4.15 6.29 10.34
N GLU A 117 2.92 6.72 10.64
CA GLU A 117 1.79 5.82 10.94
C GLU A 117 1.50 4.86 9.77
N PHE A 118 1.49 5.37 8.53
CA PHE A 118 1.32 4.53 7.34
C PHE A 118 2.44 3.50 7.18
N LYS A 119 3.67 3.88 7.52
CA LYS A 119 4.83 2.99 7.43
C LYS A 119 4.80 1.92 8.51
N GLU A 120 4.37 2.26 9.73
CA GLU A 120 4.18 1.29 10.80
C GLU A 120 3.12 0.25 10.43
N ALA A 121 1.96 0.70 9.92
CA ALA A 121 0.93 -0.23 9.45
C ALA A 121 1.45 -1.12 8.31
N PHE A 122 2.18 -0.56 7.35
CA PHE A 122 2.77 -1.34 6.24
C PHE A 122 3.74 -2.42 6.76
N GLN A 123 4.55 -2.11 7.78
CA GLN A 123 5.48 -3.05 8.40
C GLN A 123 4.79 -4.22 9.12
N LEU A 124 3.55 -4.06 9.60
CA LEU A 124 2.79 -5.17 10.19
C LEU A 124 2.50 -6.29 9.17
N PHE A 125 2.46 -5.96 7.88
CA PHE A 125 2.19 -6.90 6.79
C PHE A 125 3.45 -7.40 6.09
N ASP A 126 4.58 -6.70 6.26
CA ASP A 126 5.89 -7.13 5.79
C ASP A 126 6.41 -8.30 6.63
N ARG A 127 6.13 -9.52 6.17
CA ARG A 127 6.53 -10.75 6.86
C ARG A 127 8.03 -11.01 6.79
N THR A 128 8.74 -10.41 5.83
CA THR A 128 10.15 -10.66 5.52
C THR A 128 11.09 -9.60 6.10
N GLY A 129 10.56 -8.44 6.48
CA GLY A 129 11.32 -7.31 7.01
C GLY A 129 12.18 -6.61 5.95
N ASP A 130 11.92 -6.82 4.67
CA ASP A 130 12.66 -6.24 3.55
C ASP A 130 12.01 -4.95 2.99
N GLY A 131 10.99 -4.45 3.69
CA GLY A 131 10.24 -3.24 3.36
C GLY A 131 9.26 -3.45 2.21
N LYS A 132 8.74 -4.68 2.05
CA LYS A 132 7.87 -5.05 0.94
C LYS A 132 6.67 -5.90 1.39
N ILE A 133 5.56 -5.76 0.67
CA ILE A 133 4.37 -6.60 0.84
C ILE A 133 3.98 -7.23 -0.50
N LEU A 134 3.26 -8.34 -0.47
CA LEU A 134 2.68 -8.92 -1.68
C LEU A 134 1.55 -8.04 -2.21
N TYR A 135 1.33 -8.09 -3.54
CA TYR A 135 0.18 -7.45 -4.17
C TYR A 135 -1.15 -7.89 -3.54
N SER A 136 -1.26 -9.18 -3.17
CA SER A 136 -2.44 -9.72 -2.46
C SER A 136 -2.71 -9.09 -1.10
N GLN A 137 -1.71 -8.50 -0.44
CA GLN A 137 -1.87 -7.84 0.85
C GLN A 137 -2.26 -6.37 0.73
N CYS A 138 -2.18 -5.77 -0.47
CA CYS A 138 -2.37 -4.33 -0.69
C CYS A 138 -3.72 -3.82 -0.16
N GLY A 139 -4.81 -4.57 -0.44
CA GLY A 139 -6.15 -4.22 0.04
C GLY A 139 -6.27 -4.26 1.56
N ASP A 140 -5.65 -5.26 2.20
CA ASP A 140 -5.68 -5.40 3.66
C ASP A 140 -4.91 -4.28 4.36
N VAL A 141 -3.78 -3.84 3.79
CA VAL A 141 -3.04 -2.68 4.31
C VAL A 141 -3.86 -1.39 4.17
N MET A 142 -4.55 -1.20 3.03
CA MET A 142 -5.43 -0.04 2.84
C MET A 142 -6.57 -0.01 3.88
N ARG A 143 -7.16 -1.18 4.16
CA ARG A 143 -8.21 -1.35 5.19
C ARG A 143 -7.69 -1.10 6.60
N ALA A 144 -6.51 -1.62 6.93
CA ALA A 144 -5.85 -1.32 8.20
C ALA A 144 -5.52 0.18 8.39
N LEU A 145 -5.47 0.95 7.30
CA LEU A 145 -5.27 2.40 7.29
C LEU A 145 -6.58 3.20 7.20
N GLY A 146 -7.72 2.54 7.48
CA GLY A 146 -9.04 3.16 7.54
C GLY A 146 -9.64 3.51 6.18
N GLN A 147 -9.14 2.91 5.10
CA GLN A 147 -9.75 3.03 3.77
C GLN A 147 -10.53 1.77 3.44
N ASN A 148 -11.70 1.91 2.81
CA ASN A 148 -12.52 0.75 2.43
C ASN A 148 -12.59 0.55 0.91
N PRO A 149 -11.46 0.27 0.22
CA PRO A 149 -11.51 -0.04 -1.20
C PRO A 149 -12.13 -1.41 -1.46
N THR A 150 -12.89 -1.48 -2.55
CA THR A 150 -13.30 -2.73 -3.20
C THR A 150 -12.10 -3.43 -3.81
N ASN A 151 -12.15 -4.76 -4.01
CA ASN A 151 -11.04 -5.48 -4.63
C ASN A 151 -10.84 -5.04 -6.09
N ALA A 152 -11.91 -4.64 -6.79
CA ALA A 152 -11.79 -4.04 -8.12
C ALA A 152 -10.96 -2.75 -8.11
N GLU A 153 -11.13 -1.88 -7.12
CA GLU A 153 -10.32 -0.67 -6.96
C GLU A 153 -8.87 -1.00 -6.63
N VAL A 154 -8.62 -1.96 -5.73
CA VAL A 154 -7.27 -2.44 -5.41
C VAL A 154 -6.57 -2.95 -6.66
N LEU A 155 -7.24 -3.80 -7.46
CA LEU A 155 -6.69 -4.30 -8.72
C LEU A 155 -6.39 -3.15 -9.69
N LYS A 156 -7.28 -2.16 -9.78
CA LYS A 156 -7.10 -0.99 -10.66
C LYS A 156 -5.86 -0.18 -10.28
N VAL A 157 -5.66 0.12 -8.99
CA VAL A 157 -4.47 0.89 -8.54
C VAL A 157 -3.18 0.08 -8.65
N LEU A 158 -3.26 -1.25 -8.59
CA LEU A 158 -2.14 -2.17 -8.88
C LEU A 158 -1.86 -2.32 -10.38
N GLY A 159 -2.66 -1.72 -11.27
CA GLY A 159 -2.48 -1.80 -12.72
C GLY A 159 -3.10 -3.03 -13.37
N ASN A 160 -4.15 -3.60 -12.79
CA ASN A 160 -4.86 -4.80 -13.23
C ASN A 160 -3.91 -6.01 -13.44
N PRO A 161 -3.17 -6.42 -12.39
CA PRO A 161 -2.29 -7.58 -12.46
C PRO A 161 -3.08 -8.85 -12.76
N LYS A 162 -2.41 -9.86 -13.33
CA LYS A 162 -3.02 -11.18 -13.48
C LYS A 162 -3.07 -11.90 -12.13
N SER A 163 -3.96 -12.90 -12.01
CA SER A 163 -4.14 -13.66 -10.77
C SER A 163 -2.85 -14.34 -10.28
N ASP A 164 -2.01 -14.85 -11.19
CA ASP A 164 -0.72 -15.46 -10.87
C ASP A 164 0.32 -14.45 -10.37
N GLU A 165 0.13 -13.16 -10.64
CA GLU A 165 1.03 -12.10 -10.19
C GLU A 165 0.72 -11.64 -8.75
N MET A 166 -0.51 -11.83 -8.26
CA MET A 166 -0.94 -11.32 -6.94
C MET A 166 -0.12 -11.89 -5.77
N ASN A 167 0.34 -13.13 -5.89
CA ASN A 167 1.11 -13.82 -4.85
C ASN A 167 2.62 -13.91 -5.16
N VAL A 168 3.08 -13.18 -6.18
CA VAL A 168 4.47 -13.18 -6.63
C VAL A 168 5.05 -11.78 -6.65
N LYS A 169 4.30 -10.81 -7.18
CA LYS A 169 4.73 -9.42 -7.20
C LYS A 169 4.64 -8.82 -5.81
N VAL A 170 5.66 -8.03 -5.51
CA VAL A 170 5.81 -7.29 -4.27
C VAL A 170 5.79 -5.80 -4.54
N LEU A 171 5.38 -5.05 -3.54
CA LEU A 171 5.23 -3.62 -3.56
C LEU A 171 6.00 -3.05 -2.36
N ASP A 172 6.78 -2.00 -2.56
CA ASP A 172 7.42 -1.29 -1.46
C ASP A 172 6.60 -0.06 -1.04
N PHE A 173 6.96 0.51 0.11
CA PHE A 173 6.22 1.60 0.71
C PHE A 173 6.10 2.84 -0.20
N GLU A 174 7.16 3.20 -0.93
CA GLU A 174 7.17 4.38 -1.81
C GLU A 174 6.19 4.21 -2.98
N HIS A 175 6.04 2.98 -3.49
CA HIS A 175 5.05 2.67 -4.53
C HIS A 175 3.62 2.52 -3.97
N PHE A 176 3.47 2.20 -2.68
CA PHE A 176 2.17 2.05 -2.02
C PHE A 176 1.48 3.38 -1.78
N LEU A 177 2.23 4.40 -1.34
CA LEU A 177 1.67 5.69 -0.95
C LEU A 177 0.80 6.35 -2.04
N PRO A 178 1.23 6.44 -3.31
CA PRO A 178 0.37 6.99 -4.36
C PRO A 178 -0.93 6.21 -4.57
N MET A 179 -0.91 4.89 -4.37
CA MET A 179 -2.11 4.04 -4.48
C MET A 179 -3.08 4.31 -3.34
N LEU A 180 -2.58 4.38 -2.10
CA LEU A 180 -3.36 4.74 -0.93
C LEU A 180 -4.00 6.13 -1.08
N GLN A 181 -3.22 7.12 -1.53
CA GLN A 181 -3.73 8.48 -1.78
C GLN A 181 -4.80 8.52 -2.86
N THR A 182 -4.72 7.65 -3.87
CA THR A 182 -5.74 7.55 -4.92
C THR A 182 -7.05 6.99 -4.35
N VAL A 183 -6.98 5.94 -3.53
CA VAL A 183 -8.13 5.36 -2.84
C VAL A 183 -8.74 6.35 -1.85
N ALA A 184 -7.93 7.03 -1.04
CA ALA A 184 -8.39 7.98 -0.04
C ALA A 184 -9.10 9.22 -0.62
N LYS A 185 -8.82 9.54 -1.88
CA LYS A 185 -9.53 10.61 -2.61
C LYS A 185 -10.82 10.14 -3.24
N ASN A 186 -11.08 8.82 -3.29
CA ASN A 186 -12.31 8.32 -3.85
C ASN A 186 -13.47 8.57 -2.88
N LYS A 187 -14.43 9.38 -3.32
CA LYS A 187 -15.62 9.74 -2.54
C LYS A 187 -16.80 8.81 -2.77
N ASP A 188 -16.65 7.82 -3.66
CA ASP A 188 -17.72 6.90 -4.07
C ASP A 188 -17.84 5.70 -3.11
N GLN A 189 -17.58 5.91 -1.82
CA GLN A 189 -17.78 4.89 -0.80
C GLN A 189 -19.25 4.94 -0.35
N GLY A 190 -19.89 3.78 -0.31
CA GLY A 190 -21.26 3.67 0.19
C GLY A 190 -21.35 4.13 1.64
N THR A 191 -22.42 4.84 1.98
CA THR A 191 -22.71 5.23 3.35
C THR A 191 -23.48 4.13 4.08
N TYR A 192 -23.50 4.20 5.41
CA TYR A 192 -24.34 3.32 6.24
C TYR A 192 -25.78 3.21 5.72
N GLU A 193 -26.38 4.37 5.39
CA GLU A 193 -27.76 4.43 4.88
C GLU A 193 -27.91 3.71 3.53
N ASP A 194 -26.93 3.83 2.63
CA ASP A 194 -26.99 3.15 1.32
C ASP A 194 -27.04 1.62 1.47
N TYR A 195 -26.27 1.06 2.40
CA TYR A 195 -26.26 -0.37 2.67
C TYR A 195 -27.53 -0.83 3.39
N VAL A 196 -28.03 -0.04 4.35
CA VAL A 196 -29.28 -0.34 5.09
C VAL A 196 -30.48 -0.35 4.14
N GLU A 197 -30.61 0.66 3.27
CA GLU A 197 -31.67 0.70 2.27
C GLU A 197 -31.54 -0.46 1.26
N GLY A 198 -30.31 -0.79 0.88
CA GLY A 198 -30.01 -1.93 0.01
C GLY A 198 -30.43 -3.28 0.60
N LEU A 199 -30.32 -3.46 1.92
CA LEU A 199 -30.73 -4.68 2.61
C LEU A 199 -32.21 -4.70 3.01
N ARG A 200 -32.82 -3.53 3.21
CA ARG A 200 -34.25 -3.42 3.55
C ARG A 200 -35.17 -4.07 2.52
N VAL A 201 -34.76 -4.17 1.25
CA VAL A 201 -35.54 -4.85 0.20
C VAL A 201 -35.77 -6.34 0.48
N PHE A 202 -34.94 -6.95 1.33
CA PHE A 202 -35.07 -8.35 1.76
C PHE A 202 -35.87 -8.49 3.07
N ASP A 203 -35.98 -7.43 3.87
CA ASP A 203 -36.80 -7.39 5.09
C ASP A 203 -38.27 -7.16 4.74
N LYS A 204 -38.95 -8.24 4.35
CA LYS A 204 -40.38 -8.22 3.99
C LYS A 204 -41.29 -7.87 5.17
N GLU A 205 -40.83 -8.11 6.38
CA GLU A 205 -41.61 -7.91 7.61
C GLU A 205 -41.40 -6.52 8.22
N GLY A 206 -40.36 -5.78 7.79
CA GLY A 206 -40.00 -4.46 8.29
C GLY A 206 -39.55 -4.49 9.74
N ASN A 207 -38.97 -5.60 10.20
CA ASN A 207 -38.60 -5.83 11.60
C ASN A 207 -37.11 -5.58 11.89
N GLY A 208 -36.33 -5.17 10.87
CA GLY A 208 -34.90 -4.91 10.98
C GLY A 208 -34.03 -6.17 10.86
N THR A 209 -34.59 -7.28 10.35
CA THR A 209 -33.86 -8.54 10.17
C THR A 209 -34.04 -9.13 8.77
N VAL A 210 -33.02 -9.86 8.30
CA VAL A 210 -33.03 -10.58 7.02
C VAL A 210 -32.54 -12.01 7.28
N MET A 211 -33.04 -12.99 6.52
CA MET A 211 -32.54 -14.36 6.65
C MET A 211 -31.05 -14.40 6.28
N GLY A 212 -30.21 -15.04 7.11
CA GLY A 212 -28.78 -15.20 6.83
C GLY A 212 -28.52 -15.85 5.47
N ALA A 213 -29.39 -16.78 5.06
CA ALA A 213 -29.35 -17.39 3.73
C ALA A 213 -29.52 -16.37 2.57
N GLU A 214 -30.33 -15.33 2.73
CA GLU A 214 -30.51 -14.28 1.72
C GLU A 214 -29.26 -13.40 1.64
N ILE A 215 -28.70 -13.01 2.78
CA ILE A 215 -27.42 -12.25 2.84
C ILE A 215 -26.30 -13.04 2.14
N ARG A 216 -26.15 -14.33 2.47
CA ARG A 216 -25.17 -15.21 1.83
C ARG A 216 -25.35 -15.24 0.32
N HIS A 217 -26.58 -15.46 -0.14
CA HIS A 217 -26.87 -15.51 -1.58
C HIS A 217 -26.51 -14.21 -2.30
N VAL A 218 -26.82 -13.06 -1.69
CA VAL A 218 -26.50 -11.74 -2.24
C VAL A 218 -24.98 -11.57 -2.39
N LEU A 219 -24.22 -11.84 -1.34
CA LEU A 219 -22.76 -11.62 -1.31
C LEU A 219 -21.97 -12.52 -2.27
N VAL A 220 -22.48 -13.71 -2.60
CA VAL A 220 -21.83 -14.60 -3.60
C VAL A 220 -22.33 -14.38 -5.03
N THR A 221 -23.46 -13.71 -5.23
CA THR A 221 -24.13 -13.64 -6.55
C THR A 221 -24.11 -12.25 -7.18
N LEU A 222 -24.22 -11.19 -6.38
CA LEU A 222 -24.38 -9.82 -6.85
C LEU A 222 -23.12 -8.98 -6.64
N GLY A 223 -22.91 -8.00 -7.52
CA GLY A 223 -21.81 -7.05 -7.39
C GLY A 223 -20.43 -7.69 -7.43
N GLU A 224 -19.54 -7.21 -6.55
CA GLU A 224 -18.24 -7.82 -6.32
C GLU A 224 -18.38 -9.01 -5.39
N LYS A 225 -18.24 -10.20 -5.96
CA LYS A 225 -18.55 -11.47 -5.31
C LYS A 225 -17.48 -11.86 -4.31
N MET A 226 -17.93 -12.36 -3.18
CA MET A 226 -17.08 -13.03 -2.20
C MET A 226 -17.11 -14.55 -2.41
N THR A 227 -16.08 -15.24 -1.95
CA THR A 227 -16.10 -16.71 -1.84
C THR A 227 -17.01 -17.15 -0.69
N GLU A 228 -17.51 -18.38 -0.75
CA GLU A 228 -18.41 -18.91 0.29
C GLU A 228 -17.72 -18.89 1.67
N GLU A 229 -16.43 -19.17 1.70
CA GLU A 229 -15.61 -19.15 2.90
C GLU A 229 -15.48 -17.73 3.49
N GLU A 230 -15.28 -16.71 2.66
CA GLU A 230 -15.23 -15.32 3.12
C GLU A 230 -16.59 -14.84 3.63
N VAL A 231 -17.67 -15.24 2.97
CA VAL A 231 -19.04 -14.92 3.42
C VAL A 231 -19.32 -15.58 4.77
N GLU A 232 -18.96 -16.85 4.96
CA GLU A 232 -19.13 -17.54 6.24
C GLU A 232 -18.39 -16.81 7.36
N MET A 233 -17.13 -16.40 7.12
CA MET A 233 -16.36 -15.64 8.11
C MET A 233 -17.02 -14.29 8.43
N LEU A 234 -17.60 -13.62 7.43
CA LEU A 234 -18.24 -12.33 7.61
C LEU A 234 -19.54 -12.42 8.44
N VAL A 235 -20.38 -13.41 8.18
CA VAL A 235 -21.70 -13.55 8.86
C VAL A 235 -21.61 -14.30 10.19
N ALA A 236 -20.49 -14.98 10.46
CA ALA A 236 -20.28 -15.74 11.69
C ALA A 236 -20.51 -14.87 12.94
N GLY A 237 -21.38 -15.33 13.84
CA GLY A 237 -21.69 -14.63 15.08
C GLY A 237 -22.74 -13.52 14.97
N HIS A 238 -23.26 -13.23 13.77
CA HIS A 238 -24.34 -12.26 13.55
C HIS A 238 -25.72 -12.90 13.39
N GLU A 239 -25.76 -14.21 13.18
CA GLU A 239 -26.99 -14.98 13.00
C GLU A 239 -27.59 -15.40 14.35
N ASP A 240 -28.88 -15.17 14.53
CA ASP A 240 -29.62 -15.57 15.73
C ASP A 240 -30.05 -17.05 15.70
N SER A 241 -30.76 -17.50 16.72
CA SER A 241 -31.25 -18.90 16.81
C SER A 241 -32.22 -19.31 15.70
N ASN A 242 -32.78 -18.33 14.98
CA ASN A 242 -33.78 -18.54 13.93
C ASN A 242 -33.15 -18.44 12.52
N GLY A 243 -31.83 -18.19 12.45
CA GLY A 243 -31.15 -18.01 11.18
C GLY A 243 -31.26 -16.59 10.62
N CYS A 244 -31.63 -15.61 11.44
CA CYS A 244 -31.83 -14.22 11.02
C CYS A 244 -30.67 -13.33 11.46
N ILE A 245 -30.36 -12.32 10.66
CA ILE A 245 -29.33 -11.32 10.92
C ILE A 245 -30.00 -9.96 11.07
N ASN A 246 -29.68 -9.25 12.16
CA ASN A 246 -30.00 -7.83 12.28
C ASN A 246 -29.08 -7.03 11.35
N TYR A 247 -29.61 -6.60 10.21
CA TYR A 247 -28.77 -6.05 9.14
C TYR A 247 -28.23 -4.65 9.46
N GLU A 248 -28.93 -3.86 10.29
CA GLU A 248 -28.40 -2.58 10.77
C GLU A 248 -27.15 -2.78 11.63
N ALA A 249 -27.22 -3.66 12.63
CA ALA A 249 -26.08 -3.98 13.48
C ALA A 249 -24.94 -4.61 12.67
N PHE A 250 -25.26 -5.45 11.70
CA PHE A 250 -24.30 -6.06 10.78
C PHE A 250 -23.56 -5.00 9.94
N VAL A 251 -24.28 -4.08 9.30
CA VAL A 251 -23.66 -3.00 8.51
C VAL A 251 -22.82 -2.09 9.41
N ARG A 252 -23.30 -1.72 10.62
CA ARG A 252 -22.49 -0.93 11.56
C ARG A 252 -21.19 -1.64 11.92
N HIS A 253 -21.25 -2.95 12.17
CA HIS A 253 -20.08 -3.74 12.47
C HIS A 253 -19.06 -3.71 11.31
N ILE A 254 -19.53 -3.91 10.07
CA ILE A 254 -18.68 -3.90 8.87
C ILE A 254 -18.03 -2.53 8.66
N LEU A 255 -18.78 -1.44 8.83
CA LEU A 255 -18.27 -0.08 8.60
C LEU A 255 -17.46 0.49 9.76
N SER A 256 -17.47 -0.15 10.94
CA SER A 256 -16.65 0.26 12.08
C SER A 256 -15.22 -0.30 12.08
N GLY A 257 -14.88 -1.13 11.08
CA GLY A 257 -13.57 -1.75 10.90
C GLY A 257 -12.54 -0.83 10.27
#